data_AF-A0A7Y4H7U4-F1
#
_entry.id   AF-A0A7Y4H7U4-F1
#
_cell.length_a   1.000
_cell.length_b   1.000
_cell.length_c   1.000
_cell.angle_alpha   90.00
_cell.angle_beta   90.00
_cell.angle_gamma   90.00
#
_symmetry.space_group_name_H-M   'P 1'
#
loop_
_entity.id
_entity.type
_entity.pdbx_description
1 polymer ?
#
loop_
_entity_poly.entity_id
_entity_poly.type
_entity_poly.pdbx_seq_one_letter_code
_entity_poly.pdbx_strand_id
1 'polypeptide(L)'
;MPTLIAGVVAVVVLYLLLQMFRAANPVVLARVIKIVGGVVALAVAAFTGLRGELAVAIPLGIFGAGLLGWSPFGASGFGNIGGIFGGGAQRSSGQASRVRSQFLEMTLDHDSGELSGRIVDGPNAGRSLDEFGLPQLIAMIPAFDAESVALLESYLDRRFPAWRQNAQGDTAGGQRRAAASGKMTDEEAYQILGLQPGAGRDDITRAHRTLMKKLHPDQGGSTYLAARVNEAKDTLLRTHL
;
A
#
# COMPACT_ATOMS: atom_id res chain seq x y z
N MET A 1 -54.92 22.97 -19.43
CA MET A 1 -54.24 23.67 -18.32
C MET A 1 -53.54 22.74 -17.32
N PRO A 2 -54.16 21.67 -16.77
CA PRO A 2 -53.50 20.85 -15.74
C PRO A 2 -52.28 20.06 -16.26
N THR A 3 -52.27 19.69 -17.54
CA THR A 3 -51.17 18.96 -18.19
C THR A 3 -49.90 19.80 -18.39
N LEU A 4 -50.04 21.11 -18.61
CA LEU A 4 -48.90 22.04 -18.71
C LEU A 4 -48.25 22.27 -17.34
N ILE A 5 -49.08 22.41 -16.30
CA ILE A 5 -48.59 22.54 -14.92
C ILE A 5 -47.88 21.26 -14.49
N ALA A 6 -48.45 20.08 -14.80
CA ALA A 6 -47.81 18.79 -14.55
C ALA A 6 -46.47 18.65 -15.29
N GLY A 7 -46.39 19.10 -16.54
CA GLY A 7 -45.15 19.10 -17.33
C GLY A 7 -44.07 19.99 -16.72
N VAL A 8 -44.41 21.22 -16.31
CA VAL A 8 -43.47 22.15 -15.67
C VAL A 8 -42.97 21.59 -14.34
N VAL A 9 -43.87 21.04 -13.51
CA VAL A 9 -43.49 20.41 -12.24
C VAL A 9 -42.55 19.22 -12.48
N ALA A 10 -42.83 18.37 -13.48
CA ALA A 10 -41.96 17.24 -13.81
C ALA A 10 -40.56 17.68 -14.22
N VAL A 11 -40.44 18.74 -15.02
CA VAL A 11 -39.14 19.29 -15.45
C VAL A 11 -38.38 19.90 -14.27
N VAL A 12 -39.06 20.61 -13.38
CA VAL A 12 -38.44 21.19 -12.16
C VAL A 12 -37.97 20.07 -11.22
N VAL A 13 -38.77 19.03 -11.02
CA VAL A 13 -38.38 17.86 -10.22
C VAL A 13 -37.18 17.14 -10.84
N LEU A 14 -37.19 16.92 -12.16
CA LEU A 14 -36.07 16.30 -12.87
C LEU A 14 -34.79 17.15 -12.77
N TYR A 15 -34.92 18.47 -12.90
CA TYR A 15 -33.80 19.40 -12.75
C TYR A 15 -33.21 19.36 -11.34
N LEU A 16 -34.06 19.38 -10.30
CA LEU A 16 -33.63 19.27 -8.91
C LEU A 16 -32.95 17.92 -8.63
N LEU A 17 -33.45 16.82 -9.20
CA LEU A 17 -32.82 15.49 -9.10
C LEU A 17 -31.43 15.49 -9.75
N LEU A 18 -31.29 16.04 -10.95
CA LEU A 18 -30.01 16.14 -11.66
C LEU A 18 -29.00 17.03 -10.93
N GLN A 19 -29.46 18.13 -10.34
CA GLN A 19 -28.61 19.01 -9.54
C GLN A 19 -28.14 18.33 -8.25
N MET A 20 -29.01 17.54 -7.61
CA MET A 20 -28.67 16.72 -6.46
C MET A 20 -27.64 15.63 -6.83
N PHE A 21 -27.73 15.03 -8.03
CA PHE A 21 -26.72 14.09 -8.54
C PHE A 21 -25.32 14.71 -8.69
N ARG A 22 -25.22 16.02 -8.96
CA ARG A 22 -23.95 16.73 -9.17
C ARG A 22 -23.30 17.23 -7.88
N ALA A 23 -24.10 17.47 -6.83
CA ALA A 23 -23.65 18.06 -5.57
C ALA A 23 -23.64 17.07 -4.39
N ALA A 24 -24.31 15.92 -4.49
CA ALA A 24 -24.42 14.97 -3.39
C ALA A 24 -23.27 13.95 -3.38
N ASN A 25 -22.76 13.70 -2.17
CA ASN A 25 -21.90 12.57 -1.87
C ASN A 25 -22.54 11.28 -2.43
N PRO A 26 -21.86 10.52 -3.32
CA PRO A 26 -22.43 9.35 -4.00
C PRO A 26 -22.99 8.30 -3.03
N VAL A 27 -22.47 8.28 -1.79
CA VAL A 27 -22.95 7.42 -0.71
C VAL A 27 -24.37 7.78 -0.26
N VAL A 28 -24.70 9.06 -0.14
CA VAL A 28 -26.03 9.54 0.29
C VAL A 28 -27.06 9.27 -0.79
N LEU A 29 -26.70 9.51 -2.05
CA LEU A 29 -27.57 9.27 -3.20
C LEU A 29 -27.93 7.78 -3.35
N ALA A 30 -26.95 6.89 -3.22
CA ALA A 30 -27.20 5.45 -3.22
C ALA A 30 -28.13 5.02 -2.07
N ARG A 31 -28.01 5.65 -0.90
CA ARG A 31 -28.89 5.38 0.25
C ARG A 31 -30.32 5.85 -0.02
N VAL A 32 -30.50 7.06 -0.57
CA VAL A 32 -31.82 7.60 -0.93
C VAL A 32 -32.50 6.73 -1.99
N ILE A 33 -31.77 6.31 -3.04
CA ILE A 33 -32.31 5.43 -4.10
C ILE A 33 -32.77 4.10 -3.52
N LYS A 34 -31.99 3.48 -2.62
CA LYS A 34 -32.38 2.24 -1.95
C LYS A 34 -33.64 2.39 -1.12
N ILE A 35 -33.75 3.47 -0.34
CA ILE A 35 -34.91 3.74 0.50
C ILE A 35 -36.17 3.99 -0.33
N VAL A 36 -36.09 4.91 -1.30
CA VAL A 36 -37.23 5.25 -2.16
C VAL A 36 -37.65 4.04 -3.00
N GLY A 37 -36.70 3.32 -3.59
CA GLY A 37 -36.96 2.11 -4.36
C GLY A 37 -37.61 0.99 -3.53
N GLY A 38 -37.15 0.79 -2.29
CA GLY A 38 -37.73 -0.19 -1.37
C GLY A 38 -39.16 0.15 -0.98
N VAL A 39 -39.44 1.41 -0.65
CA VAL A 39 -40.80 1.88 -0.32
C VAL A 39 -41.75 1.72 -1.51
N VAL A 40 -41.31 2.08 -2.72
CA VAL A 40 -42.11 1.92 -3.93
C VAL A 40 -42.38 0.44 -4.23
N ALA A 41 -41.37 -0.42 -4.13
CA ALA A 41 -41.53 -1.86 -4.34
C ALA A 41 -42.54 -2.48 -3.36
N LEU A 42 -42.51 -2.08 -2.08
CA LEU A 42 -43.49 -2.52 -1.08
C LEU A 42 -44.90 -2.01 -1.38
N ALA A 43 -45.05 -0.76 -1.80
CA ALA A 43 -46.35 -0.21 -2.16
C ALA A 43 -46.96 -0.95 -3.37
N VAL A 44 -46.14 -1.26 -4.39
CA VAL A 44 -46.55 -2.05 -5.55
C VAL A 44 -46.89 -3.49 -5.13
N ALA A 45 -46.10 -4.10 -4.25
CA ALA A 45 -46.35 -5.45 -3.75
C ALA A 45 -47.65 -5.55 -2.96
N ALA A 46 -47.93 -4.55 -2.10
CA ALA A 46 -49.19 -4.48 -1.37
C ALA A 46 -50.38 -4.32 -2.34
N PHE A 47 -50.24 -3.46 -3.36
CA PHE A 47 -51.29 -3.24 -4.35
C PHE A 47 -51.58 -4.48 -5.21
N THR A 48 -50.55 -5.19 -5.69
CA THR A 48 -50.72 -6.42 -6.47
C THR A 48 -51.21 -7.58 -5.61
N GLY A 49 -50.78 -7.65 -4.35
CA GLY A 49 -51.26 -8.63 -3.38
C GLY A 49 -52.75 -8.48 -3.10
N LEU A 50 -53.24 -7.25 -2.95
CA LEU A 50 -54.67 -6.96 -2.79
C LEU A 50 -55.51 -7.34 -4.02
N ARG A 51 -54.91 -7.41 -5.21
CA ARG A 51 -55.56 -7.90 -6.44
C ARG A 51 -55.57 -9.43 -6.58
N GLY A 52 -54.98 -10.15 -5.64
CA GLY A 52 -54.93 -11.62 -5.64
C GLY A 52 -53.73 -12.21 -6.38
N GLU A 53 -52.84 -11.40 -6.95
CA GLU A 53 -51.64 -11.85 -7.66
C GLU A 53 -50.48 -12.10 -6.69
N LEU A 54 -50.68 -13.01 -5.75
CA LEU A 54 -49.69 -13.34 -4.71
C LEU A 54 -48.35 -13.83 -5.29
N ALA A 55 -48.37 -14.45 -6.49
CA ALA A 55 -47.18 -14.90 -7.19
C ALA A 55 -46.22 -13.76 -7.55
N VAL A 56 -46.73 -12.56 -7.81
CA VAL A 56 -45.93 -11.36 -8.12
C VAL A 56 -45.69 -10.53 -6.86
N ALA A 57 -46.70 -10.43 -5.99
CA ALA A 57 -46.63 -9.65 -4.76
C ALA A 57 -45.56 -10.15 -3.77
N ILE A 58 -45.42 -11.47 -3.61
CA ILE A 58 -44.49 -12.06 -2.64
C ILE A 58 -43.02 -11.77 -3.00
N PRO A 59 -42.53 -12.07 -4.23
CA PRO A 59 -41.15 -11.73 -4.60
C PRO A 59 -40.86 -10.23 -4.55
N LEU A 60 -41.83 -9.41 -4.98
CA LEU A 60 -41.69 -7.96 -4.99
C LEU A 60 -41.64 -7.37 -3.57
N GLY A 61 -42.43 -7.93 -2.65
CA GLY A 61 -42.43 -7.59 -1.24
C GLY A 61 -41.11 -7.95 -0.56
N ILE A 62 -40.57 -9.14 -0.83
CA ILE A 62 -39.26 -9.58 -0.32
C ILE A 62 -38.15 -8.67 -0.85
N PHE A 63 -38.20 -8.31 -2.14
CA PHE A 63 -37.25 -7.39 -2.76
C PHE A 63 -37.31 -5.99 -2.13
N GLY A 64 -38.51 -5.43 -1.95
CA GLY A 64 -38.71 -4.12 -1.33
C GLY A 64 -38.27 -4.08 0.13
N ALA A 65 -38.61 -5.11 0.91
CA ALA A 65 -38.19 -5.23 2.31
C ALA A 65 -36.66 -5.40 2.41
N GLY A 66 -36.06 -6.19 1.51
CA GLY A 66 -34.61 -6.37 1.40
C GLY A 66 -33.84 -5.08 1.09
N LEU A 67 -34.38 -4.22 0.22
CA LEU A 67 -33.80 -2.90 -0.07
C LEU A 67 -33.80 -1.95 1.15
N LEU A 68 -34.75 -2.14 2.07
CA LEU A 68 -34.87 -1.39 3.32
C LEU A 68 -34.12 -2.05 4.50
N GLY A 69 -33.49 -3.20 4.27
CA GLY A 69 -32.74 -3.93 5.30
C GLY A 69 -33.60 -4.80 6.22
N TRP A 70 -34.87 -5.03 5.88
CA TRP A 70 -35.78 -5.89 6.65
C TRP A 70 -36.01 -7.20 5.89
N SER A 71 -35.33 -8.29 6.28
CA SER A 71 -35.55 -9.63 5.70
C SER A 71 -36.20 -10.56 6.74
N PRO A 72 -37.44 -11.04 6.52
CA PRO A 72 -38.10 -12.00 7.41
C PRO A 72 -37.54 -13.44 7.32
N PHE A 73 -36.62 -13.72 6.39
CA PHE A 73 -35.99 -15.05 6.21
C PHE A 73 -34.54 -15.12 6.72
N GLY A 74 -34.16 -14.20 7.61
CA GLY A 74 -32.80 -14.13 8.16
C GLY A 74 -31.82 -13.43 7.23
N ALA A 75 -30.76 -12.88 7.82
CA ALA A 75 -29.72 -12.09 7.17
C ALA A 75 -28.87 -12.88 6.13
N SER A 76 -29.18 -14.15 5.91
CA SER A 76 -28.39 -15.11 5.11
C SER A 76 -28.90 -15.34 3.69
N GLY A 77 -30.14 -14.95 3.34
CA GLY A 77 -30.72 -15.23 2.02
C GLY A 77 -30.55 -14.13 0.96
N PHE A 78 -30.48 -12.86 1.37
CA PHE A 78 -30.47 -11.70 0.45
C PHE A 78 -29.40 -10.65 0.79
N GLY A 79 -28.62 -10.83 1.86
CA GLY A 79 -27.51 -9.94 2.22
C GLY A 79 -26.44 -9.81 1.12
N ASN A 80 -26.41 -10.73 0.16
CA ASN A 80 -25.43 -10.78 -0.91
C ASN A 80 -25.86 -10.20 -2.27
N ILE A 81 -27.12 -9.79 -2.48
CA ILE A 81 -27.48 -9.18 -3.78
C ILE A 81 -26.90 -7.76 -3.94
N GLY A 82 -26.64 -7.08 -2.81
CA GLY A 82 -25.83 -5.85 -2.80
C GLY A 82 -24.37 -6.07 -3.24
N GLY A 83 -23.87 -7.31 -3.20
CA GLY A 83 -22.53 -7.67 -3.65
C GLY A 83 -22.41 -7.97 -5.15
N ILE A 84 -23.53 -8.20 -5.86
CA ILE A 84 -23.51 -8.62 -7.27
C ILE A 84 -23.63 -7.42 -8.23
N PHE A 85 -24.30 -6.33 -7.83
CA PHE A 85 -24.52 -5.15 -8.71
C PHE A 85 -23.90 -3.84 -8.20
N GLY A 86 -23.11 -3.86 -7.14
CA GLY A 86 -22.54 -2.62 -6.61
C GLY A 86 -21.52 -2.82 -5.50
N GLY A 87 -20.29 -3.14 -5.91
CA GLY A 87 -19.04 -2.70 -5.27
C GLY A 87 -19.09 -2.58 -3.75
N GLY A 88 -19.09 -3.72 -3.08
CA GLY A 88 -19.10 -3.77 -1.62
C GLY A 88 -18.75 -5.16 -1.13
N ALA A 89 -17.75 -5.80 -1.74
CA ALA A 89 -16.95 -6.74 -0.98
C ALA A 89 -16.57 -5.98 0.29
N GLN A 90 -17.02 -6.48 1.44
CA GLN A 90 -16.55 -6.03 2.72
C GLN A 90 -15.05 -6.24 2.69
N ARG A 91 -14.29 -5.21 2.28
CA ARG A 91 -12.86 -5.15 2.53
C ARG A 91 -12.82 -5.26 4.03
N SER A 92 -12.31 -6.38 4.53
CA SER A 92 -11.95 -6.50 5.93
C SER A 92 -11.00 -5.34 6.21
N SER A 93 -11.53 -4.26 6.76
CA SER A 93 -10.76 -3.13 7.29
C SER A 93 -9.90 -3.69 8.41
N GLY A 94 -8.58 -3.52 8.29
CA GLY A 94 -7.59 -4.09 9.19
C GLY A 94 -6.78 -5.28 8.65
N GLN A 95 -6.70 -5.51 7.32
CA GLN A 95 -5.70 -6.44 6.82
C GLN A 95 -4.31 -5.79 6.92
N ALA A 96 -3.51 -6.27 7.87
CA ALA A 96 -2.07 -6.09 7.84
C ALA A 96 -1.45 -7.28 7.10
N SER A 97 -0.69 -7.03 6.04
CA SER A 97 0.11 -8.09 5.38
C SER A 97 1.43 -8.23 6.10
N ARG A 98 1.67 -9.43 6.65
CA ARG A 98 2.95 -9.79 7.27
C ARG A 98 3.77 -10.65 6.30
N VAL A 99 4.98 -10.21 6.00
CA VAL A 99 5.96 -10.93 5.17
C VAL A 99 7.18 -11.20 6.03
N ARG A 100 7.61 -12.45 6.11
CA ARG A 100 8.74 -12.86 6.95
C ARG A 100 9.77 -13.59 6.09
N SER A 101 10.99 -13.06 6.08
CA SER A 101 12.19 -13.70 5.56
C SER A 101 13.02 -14.30 6.69
N GLN A 102 14.20 -14.83 6.35
CA GLN A 102 15.13 -15.39 7.33
C GLN A 102 15.61 -14.36 8.36
N PHE A 103 15.92 -13.13 7.93
CA PHE A 103 16.48 -12.10 8.80
C PHE A 103 15.49 -10.99 9.18
N LEU A 104 14.39 -10.83 8.44
CA LEU A 104 13.47 -9.69 8.60
C LEU A 104 12.01 -10.14 8.63
N GLU A 105 11.22 -9.50 9.47
CA GLU A 105 9.76 -9.57 9.45
C GLU A 105 9.23 -8.18 9.19
N MET A 106 8.42 -8.04 8.15
CA MET A 106 7.78 -6.80 7.74
C MET A 106 6.28 -6.91 7.90
N THR A 107 5.65 -5.88 8.43
CA THR A 107 4.19 -5.77 8.52
C THR A 107 3.75 -4.48 7.85
N LEU A 108 2.96 -4.62 6.78
CA LEU A 108 2.34 -3.53 6.05
C LEU A 108 0.89 -3.40 6.48
N ASP A 109 0.54 -2.26 7.09
CA ASP A 109 -0.85 -1.86 7.32
C ASP A 109 -1.40 -1.26 6.01
N HIS A 110 -2.45 -1.86 5.45
CA HIS A 110 -3.06 -1.41 4.19
C HIS A 110 -3.99 -0.20 4.36
N ASP A 111 -4.43 0.09 5.59
CA ASP A 111 -5.32 1.22 5.89
C ASP A 111 -4.51 2.50 6.14
N SER A 112 -3.40 2.41 6.89
CA SER A 112 -2.50 3.54 7.13
C SER A 112 -1.38 3.66 6.07
N GLY A 113 -1.09 2.58 5.37
CA GLY A 113 0.08 2.47 4.51
C GLY A 113 1.40 2.39 5.29
N GLU A 114 1.39 2.23 6.61
CA GLU A 114 2.59 2.15 7.43
C GLU A 114 3.27 0.79 7.26
N LEU A 115 4.58 0.81 7.00
CA LEU A 115 5.40 -0.40 6.90
C LEU A 115 6.33 -0.43 8.11
N SER A 116 6.07 -1.36 9.01
CA SER A 116 6.94 -1.64 10.15
C SER A 116 7.80 -2.86 9.87
N GLY A 117 9.02 -2.88 10.39
CA GLY A 117 9.94 -4.00 10.21
C GLY A 117 10.71 -4.33 11.47
N ARG A 118 10.92 -5.62 11.73
CA ARG A 118 11.69 -6.15 12.86
C ARG A 118 12.74 -7.13 12.36
N ILE A 119 13.90 -7.13 13.02
CA ILE A 119 14.97 -8.09 12.75
C ILE A 119 14.64 -9.39 13.48
N VAL A 120 14.57 -10.50 12.75
CA VAL A 120 14.20 -11.82 13.29
C VAL A 120 15.42 -12.65 13.66
N ASP A 121 16.52 -12.50 12.91
CA ASP A 121 17.74 -13.29 13.09
C ASP A 121 19.01 -12.41 12.99
N GLY A 122 20.09 -12.85 13.62
CA GLY A 122 21.37 -12.14 13.68
C GLY A 122 21.63 -11.36 14.98
N PRO A 123 22.71 -10.54 15.03
CA PRO A 123 23.18 -9.89 16.26
C PRO A 123 22.23 -8.86 16.86
N ASN A 124 21.25 -8.41 16.06
CA ASN A 124 20.24 -7.42 16.45
C ASN A 124 18.82 -8.00 16.48
N ALA A 125 18.69 -9.33 16.58
CA ALA A 125 17.38 -10.01 16.62
C ALA A 125 16.47 -9.43 17.70
N GLY A 126 15.21 -9.22 17.34
CA GLY A 126 14.16 -8.66 18.20
C GLY A 126 14.02 -7.13 18.14
N ARG A 127 14.99 -6.39 17.60
CA ARG A 127 14.93 -4.91 17.50
C ARG A 127 14.13 -4.43 16.30
N SER A 128 13.50 -3.26 16.42
CA SER A 128 12.80 -2.64 15.28
C SER A 128 13.80 -2.05 14.29
N LEU A 129 13.51 -2.13 13.00
CA LEU A 129 14.25 -1.39 11.96
C LEU A 129 14.18 0.13 12.19
N ASP A 130 13.15 0.61 12.88
CA ASP A 130 12.95 2.03 13.22
C ASP A 130 14.05 2.56 14.15
N GLU A 131 14.67 1.71 14.96
CA GLU A 131 15.76 2.08 15.87
C GLU A 131 17.07 2.40 15.14
N PHE A 132 17.22 1.92 13.89
CA PHE A 132 18.45 2.05 13.14
C PHE A 132 18.39 3.21 12.14
N GLY A 133 19.50 3.93 12.02
CA GLY A 133 19.69 4.94 10.97
C GLY A 133 20.06 4.33 9.63
N LEU A 134 19.95 5.13 8.55
CA LEU A 134 20.28 4.70 7.18
C LEU A 134 21.68 4.04 7.06
N PRO A 135 22.77 4.59 7.64
CA PRO A 135 24.10 3.96 7.54
C PRO A 135 24.18 2.58 8.19
N GLN A 136 23.50 2.42 9.32
CA GLN A 136 23.48 1.16 10.08
C GLN A 136 22.69 0.09 9.32
N LEU A 137 21.54 0.46 8.76
CA LEU A 137 20.73 -0.46 7.94
C LEU A 137 21.51 -0.93 6.70
N ILE A 138 22.26 -0.04 6.05
CA ILE A 138 23.10 -0.40 4.89
C ILE A 138 24.23 -1.35 5.31
N ALA A 139 24.84 -1.15 6.48
CA ALA A 139 25.89 -2.02 6.99
C ALA A 139 25.43 -3.46 7.32
N MET A 140 24.11 -3.69 7.43
CA MET A 140 23.55 -5.02 7.72
C MET A 140 23.29 -5.85 6.46
N ILE A 141 23.23 -5.21 5.29
CA ILE A 141 23.03 -5.85 3.99
C ILE A 141 23.99 -7.02 3.72
N PRO A 142 25.29 -6.96 4.05
CA PRO A 142 26.21 -8.06 3.80
C PRO A 142 25.81 -9.37 4.48
N ALA A 143 25.25 -9.27 5.67
CA ALA A 143 24.80 -10.40 6.47
C ALA A 143 23.47 -10.97 5.97
N PHE A 144 22.67 -10.19 5.24
CA PHE A 144 21.36 -10.57 4.76
C PHE A 144 21.40 -11.39 3.46
N ASP A 145 20.37 -12.20 3.25
CA ASP A 145 20.09 -12.91 2.02
C ASP A 145 19.32 -12.02 1.03
N ALA A 146 19.18 -12.47 -0.23
CA ALA A 146 18.59 -11.67 -1.29
C ALA A 146 17.13 -11.28 -1.01
N GLU A 147 16.34 -12.16 -0.37
CA GLU A 147 14.94 -11.88 -0.02
C GLU A 147 14.84 -10.81 1.07
N SER A 148 15.66 -10.91 2.13
CA SER A 148 15.74 -9.89 3.18
C SER A 148 16.22 -8.54 2.65
N VAL A 149 17.18 -8.53 1.71
CA VAL A 149 17.64 -7.28 1.09
C VAL A 149 16.51 -6.61 0.32
N ALA A 150 15.73 -7.35 -0.47
CA ALA A 150 14.58 -6.80 -1.19
C ALA A 150 13.52 -6.21 -0.24
N LEU A 151 13.24 -6.88 0.88
CA LEU A 151 12.35 -6.36 1.92
C LEU A 151 12.90 -5.08 2.55
N LEU A 152 14.19 -5.06 2.90
CA LEU A 152 14.84 -3.88 3.46
C LEU A 152 14.83 -2.69 2.48
N GLU A 153 15.04 -2.92 1.19
CA GLU A 153 14.95 -1.87 0.17
C GLU A 153 13.54 -1.25 0.12
N SER A 154 12.49 -2.08 0.17
CA SER A 154 11.11 -1.61 0.18
C SER A 154 10.79 -0.74 1.41
N TYR A 155 11.44 -1.04 2.54
CA TYR A 155 11.36 -0.25 3.77
C TYR A 155 12.12 1.07 3.68
N LEU A 156 13.36 1.03 3.17
CA LEU A 156 14.19 2.22 2.99
C LEU A 156 13.55 3.21 2.01
N ASP A 157 12.86 2.73 0.97
CA ASP A 157 12.12 3.57 0.02
C ASP A 157 11.05 4.44 0.66
N ARG A 158 10.32 3.85 1.60
CA ARG A 158 9.24 4.55 2.29
C ARG A 158 9.77 5.46 3.39
N ARG A 159 10.76 4.99 4.15
CA ARG A 159 11.29 5.73 5.30
C ARG A 159 12.26 6.84 4.92
N PHE A 160 13.03 6.64 3.85
CA PHE A 160 14.08 7.57 3.43
C PHE A 160 13.99 7.90 1.94
N PRO A 161 12.92 8.50 1.39
CA PRO A 161 12.72 8.63 -0.08
C PRO A 161 13.90 9.17 -0.90
N ALA A 162 14.75 10.02 -0.31
CA ALA A 162 15.96 10.58 -0.92
C ALA A 162 17.20 9.65 -0.87
N TRP A 163 17.11 8.49 -0.23
CA TRP A 163 18.21 7.54 -0.09
C TRP A 163 18.73 7.12 -1.45
N ARG A 164 17.86 6.93 -2.45
CA ARG A 164 18.27 6.65 -3.85
C ARG A 164 18.80 7.87 -4.61
N GLN A 165 18.28 9.08 -4.33
CA GLN A 165 18.65 10.31 -5.04
C GLN A 165 20.10 10.72 -4.76
N ASN A 166 20.59 10.44 -3.55
CA ASN A 166 21.98 10.70 -3.18
C ASN A 166 23.02 9.89 -4.00
N ALA A 167 22.63 8.86 -4.79
CA ALA A 167 23.58 8.20 -5.74
C ALA A 167 23.50 8.75 -7.17
N GLN A 168 22.42 9.39 -7.56
CA GLN A 168 22.28 9.97 -8.91
C GLN A 168 23.04 11.30 -9.07
N GLY A 169 23.43 11.94 -7.96
CA GLY A 169 24.29 13.12 -7.97
C GLY A 169 25.75 12.86 -8.36
N ASP A 170 26.24 11.63 -8.29
CA ASP A 170 27.67 11.32 -8.44
C ASP A 170 28.07 10.75 -9.82
N THR A 171 27.11 10.40 -10.69
CA THR A 171 27.42 9.81 -12.02
C THR A 171 27.47 10.82 -13.17
N ALA A 172 27.09 12.08 -12.96
CA ALA A 172 27.08 13.10 -14.00
C ALA A 172 27.93 14.33 -13.65
N GLY A 173 29.24 14.18 -13.77
CA GLY A 173 30.17 15.24 -14.18
C GLY A 173 30.27 16.52 -13.34
N GLY A 174 31.44 16.70 -12.70
CA GLY A 174 32.04 18.03 -12.53
C GLY A 174 32.12 18.54 -11.09
N GLN A 175 33.34 18.79 -10.65
CA GLN A 175 33.68 19.51 -9.42
C GLN A 175 32.91 20.84 -9.29
N ARG A 176 32.04 20.96 -8.27
CA ARG A 176 31.84 22.22 -7.51
C ARG A 176 30.93 22.02 -6.27
N ARG A 177 31.56 22.12 -5.10
CA ARG A 177 31.08 22.55 -3.76
C ARG A 177 29.59 22.35 -3.36
N ALA A 178 29.49 21.61 -2.24
CA ALA A 178 28.54 21.71 -1.12
C ALA A 178 27.12 21.12 -1.34
N ALA A 179 26.52 20.35 -0.43
CA ALA A 179 26.69 20.30 1.03
C ALA A 179 26.31 18.91 1.62
N ALA A 180 27.06 18.51 2.66
CA ALA A 180 26.63 17.69 3.81
C ALA A 180 25.81 16.39 3.57
N SER A 181 26.42 15.41 2.93
CA SER A 181 26.47 14.06 3.52
C SER A 181 27.94 13.68 3.53
N GLY A 182 28.51 13.43 4.71
CA GLY A 182 29.95 13.36 4.91
C GLY A 182 30.63 12.34 3.98
N LYS A 183 31.82 12.70 3.50
CA LYS A 183 32.75 11.77 2.83
C LYS A 183 32.82 10.49 3.67
N MET A 184 32.54 9.33 3.05
CA MET A 184 32.49 8.07 3.79
C MET A 184 33.75 7.88 4.64
N THR A 185 33.54 7.55 5.91
CA THR A 185 34.61 7.29 6.87
C THR A 185 35.15 5.86 6.68
N ASP A 186 36.39 5.62 7.09
CA ASP A 186 36.97 4.27 7.00
C ASP A 186 36.16 3.27 7.84
N GLU A 187 35.70 3.67 9.03
CA GLU A 187 34.86 2.86 9.91
C GLU A 187 33.53 2.48 9.26
N GLU A 188 32.92 3.43 8.55
CA GLU A 188 31.68 3.20 7.82
C GLU A 188 31.92 2.29 6.59
N ALA A 189 33.05 2.46 5.91
CA ALA A 189 33.42 1.62 4.77
C ALA A 189 33.68 0.16 5.19
N TYR A 190 34.36 -0.08 6.31
CA TYR A 190 34.52 -1.42 6.90
C TYR A 190 33.17 -2.03 7.25
N GLN A 191 32.27 -1.26 7.86
CA GLN A 191 30.92 -1.73 8.19
C GLN A 191 30.09 -2.09 6.96
N ILE A 192 30.12 -1.28 5.90
CA ILE A 192 29.39 -1.54 4.65
C ILE A 192 29.91 -2.80 3.95
N LEU A 193 31.22 -3.05 4.01
CA LEU A 193 31.81 -4.27 3.44
C LEU A 193 31.69 -5.49 4.36
N GLY A 194 31.21 -5.31 5.60
CA GLY A 194 31.13 -6.38 6.60
C GLY A 194 32.51 -6.88 7.05
N LEU A 195 33.50 -6.00 7.09
CA LEU A 195 34.89 -6.29 7.43
C LEU A 195 35.28 -5.68 8.77
N GLN A 196 36.26 -6.27 9.45
CA GLN A 196 36.86 -5.66 10.64
C GLN A 196 37.85 -4.56 10.24
N PRO A 197 38.02 -3.51 11.08
CA PRO A 197 39.05 -2.50 10.87
C PRO A 197 40.44 -3.15 10.74
N GLY A 198 41.18 -2.79 9.71
CA GLY A 198 42.49 -3.36 9.40
C GLY A 198 42.47 -4.59 8.48
N ALA A 199 41.31 -4.97 7.93
CA ALA A 199 41.23 -6.02 6.91
C ALA A 199 42.12 -5.70 5.69
N GLY A 200 42.76 -6.74 5.15
CA GLY A 200 43.70 -6.60 4.04
C GLY A 200 43.03 -6.31 2.70
N ARG A 201 43.82 -5.86 1.72
CA ARG A 201 43.35 -5.51 0.36
C ARG A 201 42.60 -6.64 -0.35
N ASP A 202 43.01 -7.88 -0.10
CA ASP A 202 42.38 -9.08 -0.66
C ASP A 202 41.00 -9.36 -0.04
N ASP A 203 40.84 -9.08 1.26
CA ASP A 203 39.55 -9.21 1.96
C ASP A 203 38.55 -8.16 1.48
N ILE A 204 39.02 -6.91 1.31
CA ILE A 204 38.24 -5.80 0.73
C ILE A 204 37.71 -6.18 -0.65
N THR A 205 38.57 -6.74 -1.51
CA THR A 205 38.19 -7.11 -2.88
C THR A 205 37.22 -8.29 -2.91
N ARG A 206 37.39 -9.29 -2.03
CA ARG A 206 36.46 -10.43 -1.91
C ARG A 206 35.09 -10.01 -1.39
N ALA A 207 35.04 -9.21 -0.34
CA ALA A 207 33.79 -8.71 0.24
C ALA A 207 33.01 -7.89 -0.79
N HIS A 208 33.70 -6.98 -1.49
CA HIS A 208 33.11 -6.19 -2.58
C HIS A 208 32.47 -7.06 -3.66
N ARG A 209 33.18 -8.09 -4.16
CA ARG A 209 32.66 -8.98 -5.21
C ARG A 209 31.41 -9.74 -4.75
N THR A 210 31.41 -10.24 -3.51
CA THR A 210 30.26 -10.94 -2.95
C THR A 210 29.04 -10.03 -2.83
N LEU A 211 29.24 -8.78 -2.38
CA LEU A 211 28.17 -7.81 -2.24
C LEU A 211 27.63 -7.33 -3.58
N MET A 212 28.49 -7.05 -4.56
CA MET A 212 28.06 -6.70 -5.91
C MET A 212 27.21 -7.78 -6.54
N LYS A 213 27.51 -9.07 -6.28
CA LYS A 213 26.71 -10.17 -6.81
C LYS A 213 25.29 -10.19 -6.24
N LYS A 214 25.12 -9.85 -4.95
CA LYS A 214 23.81 -9.77 -4.29
C LYS A 214 23.02 -8.53 -4.70
N LEU A 215 23.72 -7.42 -4.91
CA LEU A 215 23.13 -6.10 -5.18
C LEU A 215 23.02 -5.78 -6.68
N HIS A 216 23.35 -6.75 -7.56
CA HIS A 216 23.37 -6.50 -8.99
C HIS A 216 21.96 -6.15 -9.49
N PRO A 217 21.79 -5.09 -10.30
CA PRO A 217 20.48 -4.67 -10.80
C PRO A 217 19.78 -5.76 -11.63
N ASP A 218 20.54 -6.66 -12.26
CA ASP A 218 19.98 -7.80 -13.01
C ASP A 218 19.29 -8.85 -12.12
N GLN A 219 19.51 -8.81 -10.79
CA GLN A 219 18.86 -9.69 -9.81
C GLN A 219 17.87 -8.95 -8.91
N GLY A 220 17.46 -7.74 -9.32
CA GLY A 220 16.53 -6.89 -8.55
C GLY A 220 17.20 -6.08 -7.43
N GLY A 221 18.52 -5.95 -7.43
CA GLY A 221 19.25 -5.14 -6.44
C GLY A 221 19.30 -3.65 -6.76
N SER A 222 19.39 -2.81 -5.71
CA SER A 222 19.44 -1.35 -5.84
C SER A 222 20.77 -0.83 -6.40
N THR A 223 20.69 0.00 -7.45
CA THR A 223 21.82 0.74 -8.03
C THR A 223 22.50 1.66 -7.03
N TYR A 224 21.75 2.23 -6.07
CA TYR A 224 22.29 3.05 -5.00
C TYR A 224 23.16 2.22 -4.05
N LEU A 225 22.70 1.04 -3.64
CA LEU A 225 23.47 0.16 -2.76
C LEU A 225 24.75 -0.32 -3.46
N ALA A 226 24.67 -0.59 -4.76
CA ALA A 226 25.84 -0.90 -5.56
C ALA A 226 26.85 0.28 -5.57
N ALA A 227 26.37 1.51 -5.75
CA ALA A 227 27.23 2.70 -5.69
C ALA A 227 27.88 2.88 -4.32
N ARG A 228 27.14 2.70 -3.23
CA ARG A 228 27.66 2.81 -1.85
C ARG A 228 28.72 1.77 -1.52
N VAL A 229 28.54 0.53 -1.99
CA VAL A 229 29.54 -0.53 -1.81
C VAL A 229 30.79 -0.28 -2.65
N ASN A 230 30.66 0.34 -3.84
CA ASN A 230 31.81 0.79 -4.63
C ASN A 230 32.58 1.91 -3.91
N GLU A 231 31.88 2.93 -3.40
CA GLU A 231 32.48 4.02 -2.63
C GLU A 231 33.23 3.47 -1.40
N ALA A 232 32.71 2.42 -0.75
CA ALA A 232 33.32 1.83 0.45
C ALA A 232 34.65 1.16 0.12
N LYS A 233 34.68 0.40 -0.99
CA LYS A 233 35.92 -0.17 -1.52
C LYS A 233 36.93 0.93 -1.84
N ASP A 234 36.52 1.98 -2.56
CA ASP A 234 37.43 3.04 -3.00
C ASP A 234 37.99 3.85 -1.82
N THR A 235 37.21 4.01 -0.77
CA THR A 235 37.64 4.65 0.49
C THR A 235 38.72 3.82 1.17
N LEU A 236 38.47 2.53 1.41
CA LEU A 236 39.46 1.66 2.06
C LEU A 236 40.72 1.48 1.21
N LEU A 237 40.59 1.33 -0.12
CA LEU A 237 41.76 1.20 -1.00
C LEU A 237 42.63 2.46 -1.03
N ARG A 238 42.05 3.64 -0.77
CA ARG A 238 42.80 4.89 -0.66
C ARG A 238 43.59 4.98 0.65
N THR A 239 43.04 4.45 1.73
CA THR A 239 43.67 4.41 3.05
C THR A 239 44.78 3.35 3.13
N HIS A 240 44.71 2.31 2.30
CA HIS A 240 45.70 1.22 2.20
C HIS A 240 46.77 1.41 1.09
N LEU A 241 46.97 2.64 0.60
CA LEU A 241 48.07 3.02 -0.31
C LEU A 241 49.32 3.44 0.49
#